data_AF-A0A168B1I6-F1
#
_entry.id   AF-A0A168B1I6-F1
#
_cell.length_a   1.000
_cell.length_b   1.000
_cell.length_c   1.000
_cell.angle_alpha   90.00
_cell.angle_beta   90.00
_cell.angle_gamma   90.00
#
_symmetry.space_group_name_H-M   'P 1'
#
loop_
_entity.id
_entity.type
_entity.pdbx_description
1 polymer ?
#
loop_
_entity_poly.entity_id
_entity_poly.type
_entity_poly.pdbx_seq_one_letter_code
_entity_poly.pdbx_strand_id
1 'polypeptide(L)'
;MSLPCRNPALSIRIPSSITYLYLHIRARPRRTFSTSTARLSSTTEPKNLNPDPTDYHRAPFTDKCSLTIRAGSGGHGCVSFLREKYVYDGPANGGNGGTGGNIFIQAIEGQTSLHKLARNRILKAGNGKHGQGKSKGGVRGEDVLITVPVGTVIREVSRVDPVEEATLQYRFLIGKHGKTHGPKAFAAERSRWVTYPGAQPSDFFNMDMPALPPPRRSSIAAMEPPAPFYIDLSKPMDKPMLLLSGAVGGLGNPSFITTTNPKPMFATRGEGGTSVELELELKMLADVGLVGLPNAGKSTLLRSLTNSRTRIGNWAFTTLSPNIGTYVIDSQKGRPEIESKLKKQRFTIADIPGLIEDAHLDKGLGLGFLRHVERAGVLAFVIDLSAGDAVTALQGLWRELGKYQKMREQQINLETENRLYSSWAGLREMNALNEDPDYPTSETDLVEEDSGEVIRPPGLESDPTNGMLEPTLPPMYSKPWLVIGTKADIEGTQENFKALRDYLQAVENEEAPHPSGEDNAWRGKLYSVPVSAMNAQGVKTIPEKIVRLLEGIYM
;
A
#
# COMPACT_ATOMS: atom_id res chain seq x y z
N MET A 1 19.73 -53.80 3.94
CA MET A 1 18.91 -53.74 2.72
C MET A 1 17.92 -52.58 2.88
N SER A 2 18.34 -51.41 2.43
CA SER A 2 17.60 -50.14 2.49
C SER A 2 17.13 -49.78 1.08
N LEU A 3 15.82 -49.65 0.89
CA LEU A 3 15.22 -49.08 -0.32
C LEU A 3 14.67 -47.68 0.00
N PRO A 4 14.77 -46.71 -0.94
CA PRO A 4 14.65 -45.29 -0.61
C PRO A 4 13.25 -44.72 -0.86
N CYS A 5 12.90 -43.72 -0.03
CA CYS A 5 11.72 -42.86 -0.18
C CYS A 5 11.78 -42.04 -1.47
N ARG A 6 10.73 -42.12 -2.30
CA ARG A 6 10.47 -41.19 -3.40
C ARG A 6 9.44 -40.14 -2.96
N ASN A 7 9.88 -38.90 -2.84
CA ASN A 7 9.02 -37.71 -2.82
C ASN A 7 8.37 -37.51 -4.19
N PRO A 8 7.05 -37.30 -4.31
CA PRO A 8 6.47 -36.76 -5.53
C PRO A 8 6.56 -35.23 -5.48
N ALA A 9 7.49 -34.66 -6.26
CA ALA A 9 7.49 -33.24 -6.58
C ALA A 9 6.23 -32.89 -7.38
N LEU A 10 5.29 -32.18 -6.75
CA LEU A 10 4.14 -31.57 -7.43
C LEU A 10 4.63 -30.39 -8.28
N SER A 11 4.89 -30.65 -9.57
CA SER A 11 5.11 -29.60 -10.56
C SER A 11 3.79 -28.87 -10.85
N ILE A 12 3.62 -27.68 -10.29
CA ILE A 12 2.46 -26.83 -10.57
C ILE A 12 2.72 -26.10 -11.89
N ARG A 13 1.95 -26.45 -12.92
CA ARG A 13 1.85 -25.65 -14.15
C ARG A 13 1.06 -24.38 -13.84
N ILE A 14 1.75 -23.24 -13.89
CA ILE A 14 1.15 -21.91 -13.88
C ILE A 14 0.37 -21.76 -15.22
N PRO A 15 -0.92 -21.39 -15.21
CA PRO A 15 -1.64 -21.14 -16.46
C PRO A 15 -1.05 -19.91 -17.16
N SER A 16 -0.68 -20.09 -18.42
CA SER A 16 -0.01 -19.14 -19.31
C SER A 16 -0.91 -17.99 -19.82
N SER A 17 -1.88 -17.55 -19.02
CA SER A 17 -2.77 -16.44 -19.38
C SER A 17 -2.99 -15.53 -18.19
N ILE A 18 -1.94 -14.79 -17.81
CA ILE A 18 -2.12 -13.52 -17.11
C ILE A 18 -2.63 -12.55 -18.16
N THR A 19 -3.93 -12.27 -18.13
CA THR A 19 -4.50 -11.22 -18.96
C THR A 19 -3.98 -9.89 -18.43
N TYR A 20 -2.96 -9.34 -19.08
CA TYR A 20 -2.68 -7.91 -19.00
C TYR A 20 -3.92 -7.19 -19.50
N LEU A 21 -4.65 -6.52 -18.61
CA LEU A 21 -5.79 -5.71 -19.00
C LEU A 21 -5.26 -4.43 -19.68
N TYR A 22 -4.87 -4.52 -20.95
CA TYR A 22 -4.98 -3.39 -21.85
C TYR A 22 -6.47 -3.23 -22.19
N LEU A 23 -7.10 -2.23 -21.60
CA LEU A 23 -8.48 -1.85 -21.88
C LEU A 23 -8.60 -1.43 -23.36
N HIS A 24 -8.93 -2.39 -24.24
CA HIS A 24 -9.52 -2.11 -25.54
C HIS A 24 -11.00 -1.78 -25.31
N ILE A 25 -11.37 -0.54 -25.61
CA ILE A 25 -12.74 -0.02 -25.56
C ILE A 25 -13.55 -0.77 -26.62
N ARG A 26 -14.39 -1.72 -26.20
CA ARG A 26 -15.49 -2.24 -27.03
C ARG A 26 -16.77 -1.50 -26.67
N ALA A 27 -17.17 -0.58 -27.55
CA ALA A 27 -18.45 0.11 -27.49
C ALA A 27 -19.61 -0.90 -27.64
N ARG A 28 -20.61 -0.82 -26.75
CA ARG A 28 -21.90 -1.52 -26.90
C ARG A 28 -22.80 -0.74 -27.88
N PRO A 29 -23.68 -1.42 -28.64
CA PRO A 29 -24.52 -0.77 -29.65
C PRO A 29 -25.67 -0.02 -28.96
N ARG A 30 -25.89 1.24 -29.35
CA ARG A 30 -27.09 2.01 -28.99
C ARG A 30 -28.16 1.82 -30.05
N ARG A 31 -29.40 1.69 -29.55
CA ARG A 31 -30.66 1.62 -30.28
C ARG A 31 -30.88 2.85 -31.18
N THR A 32 -31.66 2.61 -32.23
CA THR A 32 -31.99 3.44 -33.39
C THR A 32 -32.94 4.61 -33.13
N PHE A 33 -33.02 5.48 -34.16
CA PHE A 33 -33.90 6.65 -34.43
C PHE A 33 -33.34 8.01 -33.96
N SER A 34 -33.34 9.10 -34.74
CA SER A 34 -33.79 9.38 -36.11
C SER A 34 -33.13 10.67 -36.65
N THR A 35 -32.78 10.65 -37.95
CA THR A 35 -32.63 11.73 -38.95
C THR A 35 -32.65 13.21 -38.54
N SER A 36 -31.56 13.93 -38.85
CA SER A 36 -31.61 15.14 -39.69
C SER A 36 -30.23 15.44 -40.31
N THR A 37 -30.29 16.00 -41.51
CA THR A 37 -29.26 16.22 -42.53
C THR A 37 -28.41 17.47 -42.32
N ALA A 38 -27.10 17.40 -42.56
CA ALA A 38 -26.32 18.40 -43.31
C ALA A 38 -24.87 17.93 -43.55
N ARG A 39 -24.36 18.14 -44.77
CA ARG A 39 -22.99 17.85 -45.24
C ARG A 39 -22.05 19.04 -44.97
N LEU A 40 -20.78 18.80 -44.63
CA LEU A 40 -19.56 19.09 -45.43
C LEU A 40 -18.28 19.15 -44.55
N SER A 41 -17.25 18.43 -44.98
CA SER A 41 -15.80 18.71 -44.89
C SER A 41 -15.21 19.52 -43.72
N SER A 42 -14.33 18.90 -42.93
CA SER A 42 -12.90 19.26 -42.91
C SER A 42 -12.10 18.22 -42.11
N THR A 43 -10.92 17.92 -42.64
CA THR A 43 -9.84 17.18 -42.00
C THR A 43 -9.33 17.94 -40.78
N THR A 44 -9.45 17.35 -39.59
CA THR A 44 -8.72 17.81 -38.40
C THR A 44 -8.33 16.61 -37.55
N GLU A 45 -7.01 16.45 -37.39
CA GLU A 45 -6.36 15.54 -36.46
C GLU A 45 -6.92 15.70 -35.04
N PRO A 46 -6.98 14.63 -34.22
CA PRO A 46 -7.34 14.78 -32.82
C PRO A 46 -6.17 15.38 -32.03
N LYS A 47 -6.08 16.71 -32.02
CA LYS A 47 -5.53 17.46 -30.88
C LYS A 47 -6.54 17.34 -29.74
N ASN A 48 -6.24 16.56 -28.72
CA ASN A 48 -6.78 16.76 -27.38
C ASN A 48 -5.75 16.31 -26.34
N LEU A 49 -4.84 17.24 -26.02
CA LEU A 49 -3.86 17.14 -24.95
C LEU A 49 -4.42 17.55 -23.58
N ASN A 50 -5.71 17.87 -23.48
CA ASN A 50 -6.35 18.25 -22.23
C ASN A 50 -7.52 17.29 -21.95
N PRO A 51 -7.49 16.52 -20.84
CA PRO A 51 -8.67 15.80 -20.36
C PRO A 51 -9.76 16.79 -19.90
N ASP A 52 -10.99 16.29 -19.71
CA ASP A 52 -12.15 17.11 -19.31
C ASP A 52 -11.94 17.81 -17.94
N PRO A 53 -12.56 18.99 -17.68
CA PRO A 53 -12.33 19.82 -16.50
C PRO A 53 -12.59 19.15 -15.14
N THR A 54 -13.35 18.06 -15.11
CA THR A 54 -13.65 17.30 -13.88
C THR A 54 -12.47 16.47 -13.38
N ASP A 55 -11.45 16.23 -14.21
CA ASP A 55 -10.21 15.53 -13.83
C ASP A 55 -9.18 16.43 -13.13
N TYR A 56 -9.33 17.77 -13.19
CA TYR A 56 -8.33 18.72 -12.66
C TYR A 56 -8.42 18.97 -11.15
N HIS A 57 -9.50 18.58 -10.49
CA HIS A 57 -9.69 18.84 -9.05
C HIS A 57 -9.08 17.76 -8.12
N ARG A 58 -8.46 16.70 -8.64
CA ARG A 58 -7.86 15.65 -7.80
C ARG A 58 -6.33 15.74 -7.78
N ALA A 59 -5.78 15.87 -6.57
CA ALA A 59 -4.36 16.00 -6.30
C ALA A 59 -3.56 14.92 -7.05
N PRO A 60 -2.57 15.29 -7.90
CA PRO A 60 -1.88 14.35 -8.80
C PRO A 60 -1.03 13.30 -8.07
N PHE A 61 -0.91 13.41 -6.75
CA PHE A 61 -0.05 12.65 -5.89
C PHE A 61 -0.72 12.48 -4.54
N THR A 62 -0.72 11.26 -4.02
CA THR A 62 -1.35 10.91 -2.74
C THR A 62 -0.46 9.90 -2.05
N ASP A 63 -0.02 10.22 -0.84
CA ASP A 63 0.93 9.42 -0.06
C ASP A 63 0.25 8.53 0.94
N LYS A 64 -0.94 8.95 1.40
CA LYS A 64 -1.80 8.19 2.30
C LYS A 64 -3.08 7.85 1.57
N CYS A 65 -3.42 6.58 1.50
CA CYS A 65 -4.62 6.11 0.84
C CYS A 65 -5.34 5.10 1.74
N SER A 66 -6.59 5.40 2.08
CA SER A 66 -7.50 4.41 2.66
C SER A 66 -8.16 3.62 1.53
N LEU A 67 -8.10 2.30 1.60
CA LEU A 67 -8.55 1.38 0.56
C LEU A 67 -9.34 0.24 1.20
N THR A 68 -10.59 0.08 0.78
CA THR A 68 -11.38 -1.10 1.12
C THR A 68 -11.19 -2.17 0.05
N ILE A 69 -10.63 -3.31 0.41
CA ILE A 69 -10.47 -4.46 -0.46
C ILE A 69 -11.48 -5.56 -0.11
N ARG A 70 -12.07 -6.19 -1.13
CA ARG A 70 -13.03 -7.31 -0.94
C ARG A 70 -12.66 -8.50 -1.82
N ALA A 71 -12.35 -9.62 -1.20
CA ALA A 71 -12.18 -10.88 -1.92
C ALA A 71 -13.50 -11.30 -2.58
N GLY A 72 -13.40 -12.10 -3.64
CA GLY A 72 -14.57 -12.59 -4.35
C GLY A 72 -15.38 -13.54 -3.47
N SER A 73 -16.70 -13.39 -3.46
CA SER A 73 -17.58 -14.38 -2.83
C SER A 73 -17.65 -15.66 -3.65
N GLY A 74 -17.90 -16.78 -2.98
CA GLY A 74 -18.13 -18.06 -3.63
C GLY A 74 -19.47 -18.09 -4.35
N GLY A 75 -19.51 -18.68 -5.54
CA GLY A 75 -20.76 -18.90 -6.25
C GLY A 75 -21.64 -19.90 -5.48
N HIS A 76 -22.95 -19.68 -5.47
CA HIS A 76 -23.90 -20.67 -4.96
C HIS A 76 -23.95 -21.96 -5.79
N GLY A 77 -24.24 -23.08 -5.15
CA GLY A 77 -24.59 -24.34 -5.82
C GLY A 77 -25.96 -24.25 -6.49
N CYS A 78 -26.17 -25.10 -7.50
CA CYS A 78 -27.43 -25.16 -8.24
C CYS A 78 -28.27 -26.35 -7.78
N VAL A 79 -29.59 -26.15 -7.70
CA VAL A 79 -30.56 -27.23 -7.60
C VAL A 79 -31.12 -27.46 -9.00
N SER A 80 -30.78 -28.60 -9.60
CA SER A 80 -31.29 -28.97 -10.93
C SER A 80 -31.48 -30.47 -11.04
N PHE A 81 -32.37 -30.88 -11.93
CA PHE A 81 -32.65 -32.27 -12.23
C PHE A 81 -32.58 -32.49 -13.73
N LEU A 82 -32.11 -33.67 -14.14
CA LEU A 82 -32.09 -34.07 -15.53
C LEU A 82 -33.53 -34.16 -16.05
N ARG A 83 -33.79 -33.56 -17.21
CA ARG A 83 -35.10 -33.61 -17.88
C ARG A 83 -34.88 -34.12 -19.28
N GLU A 84 -35.29 -35.36 -19.52
CA GLU A 84 -35.25 -36.01 -20.82
C GLU A 84 -36.65 -36.53 -21.16
N LYS A 85 -36.97 -36.60 -22.45
CA LYS A 85 -38.33 -36.91 -22.93
C LYS A 85 -38.89 -38.24 -22.39
N TYR A 86 -38.02 -39.21 -22.13
CA TYR A 86 -38.37 -40.56 -21.69
C TYR A 86 -38.01 -40.85 -20.23
N VAL A 87 -37.50 -39.86 -19.51
CA VAL A 87 -37.15 -39.97 -18.09
C VAL A 87 -38.12 -39.11 -17.30
N TYR A 88 -39.13 -39.75 -16.71
CA TYR A 88 -40.15 -39.07 -15.90
C TYR A 88 -39.53 -38.28 -14.75
N ASP A 89 -38.47 -38.84 -14.16
CA ASP A 89 -37.84 -38.34 -12.95
C ASP A 89 -36.32 -38.50 -13.03
N GLY A 90 -35.65 -37.48 -13.57
CA GLY A 90 -34.20 -37.54 -13.74
C GLY A 90 -33.42 -37.33 -12.43
N PRO A 91 -32.16 -37.81 -12.39
CA PRO A 91 -31.29 -37.59 -11.25
C PRO A 91 -30.93 -36.12 -11.07
N ALA A 92 -30.48 -35.77 -9.87
CA ALA A 92 -29.92 -34.45 -9.58
C ALA A 92 -28.70 -34.17 -10.48
N ASN A 93 -28.69 -33.01 -11.14
CA ASN A 93 -27.64 -32.59 -12.06
C ASN A 93 -27.26 -31.10 -11.88
N GLY A 94 -27.41 -30.56 -10.67
CA GLY A 94 -26.96 -29.20 -10.35
C GLY A 94 -25.45 -29.12 -10.16
N GLY A 95 -24.79 -28.18 -10.84
CA GLY A 95 -23.37 -27.95 -10.65
C GLY A 95 -23.01 -27.26 -9.33
N ASN A 96 -21.75 -27.40 -8.93
CA ASN A 96 -21.15 -26.64 -7.82
C ASN A 96 -20.90 -25.19 -8.23
N GLY A 97 -20.87 -24.28 -7.27
CA GLY A 97 -20.47 -22.89 -7.51
C GLY A 97 -18.96 -22.74 -7.66
N GLY A 98 -18.55 -21.73 -8.44
CA GLY A 98 -17.14 -21.37 -8.62
C GLY A 98 -16.56 -20.69 -7.39
N THR A 99 -15.24 -20.76 -7.22
CA THR A 99 -14.53 -20.03 -6.17
C THR A 99 -14.47 -18.53 -6.50
N GLY A 100 -14.38 -17.70 -5.47
CA GLY A 100 -14.12 -16.28 -5.62
C GLY A 100 -12.72 -15.98 -6.16
N GLY A 101 -12.55 -14.77 -6.71
CA GLY A 101 -11.25 -14.23 -7.06
C GLY A 101 -10.45 -13.82 -5.83
N ASN A 102 -9.13 -13.94 -5.93
CA ASN A 102 -8.16 -13.56 -4.93
C ASN A 102 -7.72 -12.10 -5.13
N ILE A 103 -7.18 -11.49 -4.08
CA ILE A 103 -6.52 -10.19 -4.12
C ILE A 103 -5.05 -10.38 -3.84
N PHE A 104 -4.23 -9.92 -4.78
CA PHE A 104 -2.79 -9.92 -4.69
C PHE A 104 -2.25 -8.49 -4.62
N ILE A 105 -1.05 -8.35 -4.08
CA ILE A 105 -0.30 -7.11 -4.07
C ILE A 105 1.11 -7.29 -4.61
N GLN A 106 1.60 -6.27 -5.32
CA GLN A 106 2.96 -6.26 -5.83
C GLN A 106 3.55 -4.85 -5.79
N ALA A 107 4.74 -4.73 -5.20
CA ALA A 107 5.54 -3.52 -5.25
C ALA A 107 6.34 -3.47 -6.55
N ILE A 108 6.09 -2.44 -7.37
CA ILE A 108 6.70 -2.29 -8.71
C ILE A 108 7.56 -1.03 -8.76
N GLU A 109 8.77 -1.17 -9.29
CA GLU A 109 9.66 -0.04 -9.59
C GLU A 109 9.09 0.82 -10.72
N GLY A 110 8.89 2.10 -10.46
CA GLY A 110 8.43 3.08 -11.45
C GLY A 110 7.01 3.60 -11.24
N GLN A 111 6.24 3.05 -10.31
CA GLN A 111 5.13 3.80 -9.71
C GLN A 111 5.70 4.64 -8.57
N THR A 112 5.35 5.92 -8.53
CA THR A 112 5.89 6.88 -7.56
C THR A 112 4.81 7.45 -6.64
N SER A 113 3.53 7.11 -6.85
CA SER A 113 2.40 7.68 -6.11
C SER A 113 1.27 6.67 -5.94
N LEU A 114 0.49 6.75 -4.87
CA LEU A 114 -0.70 5.93 -4.65
C LEU A 114 -1.98 6.52 -5.27
N HIS A 115 -1.87 7.57 -6.09
CA HIS A 115 -3.03 8.29 -6.63
C HIS A 115 -4.01 7.39 -7.41
N LYS A 116 -3.52 6.34 -8.10
CA LYS A 116 -4.38 5.37 -8.79
C LYS A 116 -5.32 4.63 -7.83
N LEU A 117 -4.82 4.26 -6.66
CA LEU A 117 -5.58 3.57 -5.61
C LEU A 117 -6.48 4.55 -4.87
N ALA A 118 -6.03 5.78 -4.65
CA ALA A 118 -6.85 6.83 -4.03
C ALA A 118 -8.12 7.19 -4.83
N ARG A 119 -8.10 7.02 -6.17
CA ARG A 119 -9.30 7.17 -7.00
C ARG A 119 -10.31 6.07 -6.75
N ASN A 120 -9.83 4.84 -6.61
CA ASN A 120 -10.64 3.63 -6.47
C ASN A 120 -10.57 3.15 -5.02
N ARG A 121 -11.25 3.87 -4.12
CA ARG A 121 -11.30 3.54 -2.68
C ARG A 121 -11.84 2.15 -2.37
N ILE A 122 -12.52 1.51 -3.32
CA ILE A 122 -13.06 0.16 -3.16
C ILE A 122 -12.58 -0.71 -4.31
N LEU A 123 -11.81 -1.75 -3.99
CA LEU A 123 -11.38 -2.77 -4.95
C LEU A 123 -12.04 -4.09 -4.59
N LYS A 124 -12.68 -4.72 -5.57
CA LYS A 124 -13.39 -6.00 -5.38
C LYS A 124 -12.89 -6.99 -6.41
N ALA A 125 -12.50 -8.18 -5.95
CA ALA A 125 -12.23 -9.29 -6.84
C ALA A 125 -13.54 -9.84 -7.42
N GLY A 126 -13.43 -10.55 -8.54
CA GLY A 126 -14.58 -11.15 -9.21
C GLY A 126 -15.24 -12.22 -8.32
N ASN A 127 -16.56 -12.22 -8.25
CA ASN A 127 -17.30 -13.29 -7.58
C ASN A 127 -17.29 -14.57 -8.41
N GLY A 128 -17.27 -15.72 -7.75
CA GLY A 128 -17.45 -17.02 -8.39
C GLY A 128 -18.84 -17.12 -9.01
N LYS A 129 -18.93 -17.70 -10.22
CA LYS A 129 -20.23 -17.91 -10.87
C LYS A 129 -21.00 -19.03 -10.17
N HIS A 130 -22.32 -18.92 -10.15
CA HIS A 130 -23.18 -19.96 -9.64
C HIS A 130 -23.06 -21.23 -10.48
N GLY A 131 -23.31 -22.38 -9.85
CA GLY A 131 -23.49 -23.63 -10.58
C GLY A 131 -24.68 -23.53 -11.53
N GLN A 132 -24.71 -24.39 -12.54
CA GLN A 132 -25.79 -24.48 -13.51
C GLN A 132 -26.27 -25.94 -13.61
N GLY A 133 -27.47 -26.14 -14.18
CA GLY A 133 -27.95 -27.47 -14.51
C GLY A 133 -27.07 -28.16 -15.56
N LYS A 134 -27.38 -29.44 -15.83
CA LYS A 134 -26.57 -30.29 -16.73
C LYS A 134 -25.15 -30.55 -16.19
N SER A 135 -25.01 -30.61 -14.86
CA SER A 135 -23.76 -30.86 -14.13
C SER A 135 -22.66 -29.84 -14.44
N LYS A 136 -23.05 -28.60 -14.77
CA LYS A 136 -22.11 -27.53 -15.14
C LYS A 136 -21.69 -26.73 -13.91
N GLY A 137 -20.43 -26.90 -13.50
CA GLY A 137 -19.83 -26.12 -12.42
C GLY A 137 -19.70 -24.63 -12.77
N GLY A 138 -19.69 -23.79 -11.74
CA GLY A 138 -19.46 -22.36 -11.85
C GLY A 138 -17.99 -22.03 -12.14
N VAL A 139 -17.78 -21.02 -12.97
CA VAL A 139 -16.44 -20.48 -13.29
C VAL A 139 -15.88 -19.70 -12.10
N ARG A 140 -14.56 -19.83 -11.86
CA ARG A 140 -13.83 -19.05 -10.85
C ARG A 140 -13.88 -17.55 -11.15
N GLY A 141 -13.97 -16.74 -10.09
CA GLY A 141 -13.92 -15.29 -10.18
C GLY A 141 -12.55 -14.74 -10.60
N GLU A 142 -12.54 -13.56 -11.21
CA GLU A 142 -11.30 -12.90 -11.65
C GLU A 142 -10.50 -12.37 -10.46
N ASP A 143 -9.20 -12.62 -10.48
CA ASP A 143 -8.26 -12.13 -9.46
C ASP A 143 -7.93 -10.64 -9.70
N VAL A 144 -7.63 -9.92 -8.62
CA VAL A 144 -7.23 -8.51 -8.69
C VAL A 144 -5.79 -8.36 -8.19
N LEU A 145 -4.95 -7.73 -9.01
CA LEU A 145 -3.59 -7.36 -8.66
C LEU A 145 -3.51 -5.88 -8.30
N ILE A 146 -3.17 -5.59 -7.06
CA ILE A 146 -2.91 -4.25 -6.56
C ILE A 146 -1.44 -3.94 -6.77
N THR A 147 -1.15 -2.98 -7.65
CA THR A 147 0.22 -2.52 -7.86
C THR A 147 0.48 -1.30 -7.02
N VAL A 148 1.53 -1.33 -6.20
CA VAL A 148 1.95 -0.20 -5.36
C VAL A 148 3.39 0.21 -5.68
N PRO A 149 3.77 1.48 -5.43
CA PRO A 149 5.16 1.90 -5.39
C PRO A 149 5.98 1.09 -4.37
N VAL A 150 7.27 0.95 -4.64
CA VAL A 150 8.24 0.50 -3.64
C VAL A 150 8.32 1.54 -2.51
N GLY A 151 8.45 1.09 -1.26
CA GLY A 151 8.38 1.91 -0.06
C GLY A 151 6.95 2.15 0.45
N THR A 152 5.96 1.38 -0.01
CA THR A 152 4.60 1.45 0.52
C THR A 152 4.47 0.59 1.78
N VAL A 153 4.06 1.21 2.87
CA VAL A 153 3.64 0.55 4.11
C VAL A 153 2.15 0.34 4.05
N ILE A 154 1.70 -0.85 4.47
CA ILE A 154 0.29 -1.23 4.47
C ILE A 154 -0.08 -1.64 5.88
N ARG A 155 -1.15 -1.03 6.37
CA ARG A 155 -1.70 -1.29 7.68
C ARG A 155 -3.14 -1.75 7.54
N GLU A 156 -3.48 -2.84 8.20
CA GLU A 156 -4.86 -3.24 8.38
C GLU A 156 -5.56 -2.35 9.41
N VAL A 157 -6.72 -1.79 9.04
CA VAL A 157 -7.55 -0.94 9.92
C VAL A 157 -8.71 -1.73 10.50
N SER A 158 -9.44 -2.44 9.64
CA SER A 158 -10.58 -3.25 10.05
C SER A 158 -10.75 -4.45 9.11
N ARG A 159 -11.26 -5.57 9.64
CA ARG A 159 -11.52 -6.79 8.88
C ARG A 159 -12.89 -7.36 9.24
N VAL A 160 -13.61 -7.74 8.19
CA VAL A 160 -14.87 -8.47 8.27
C VAL A 160 -14.67 -9.77 7.50
N ASP A 161 -14.64 -10.89 8.22
CA ASP A 161 -14.42 -12.22 7.65
C ASP A 161 -15.63 -13.13 7.92
N PRO A 162 -16.57 -13.25 6.96
CA PRO A 162 -17.77 -14.06 7.13
C PRO A 162 -17.49 -15.54 7.42
N VAL A 163 -16.35 -16.06 6.95
CA VAL A 163 -15.99 -17.47 7.16
C VAL A 163 -15.54 -17.70 8.59
N GLU A 164 -14.83 -16.74 9.18
CA GLU A 164 -14.41 -16.82 10.58
C GLU A 164 -15.61 -16.73 11.53
N GLU A 165 -16.51 -15.78 11.28
CA GLU A 165 -17.77 -15.64 12.02
C GLU A 165 -18.59 -16.93 11.99
N ALA A 166 -18.76 -17.51 10.80
CA ALA A 166 -19.44 -18.79 10.63
C ALA A 166 -18.72 -19.95 11.36
N THR A 167 -17.39 -19.93 11.41
CA THR A 167 -16.58 -20.97 12.08
C THR A 167 -16.74 -20.90 13.60
N LEU A 168 -16.77 -19.68 14.16
CA LEU A 168 -17.05 -19.45 15.57
C LEU A 168 -18.46 -19.89 15.95
N GLN A 169 -19.46 -19.52 15.14
CA GLN A 169 -20.85 -19.97 15.32
C GLN A 169 -20.96 -21.50 15.27
N TYR A 170 -20.31 -22.14 14.29
CA TYR A 170 -20.26 -23.60 14.19
C TYR A 170 -19.66 -24.25 15.44
N ARG A 171 -18.54 -23.72 15.94
CA ARG A 171 -17.87 -24.22 17.15
C ARG A 171 -18.75 -24.04 18.39
N PHE A 172 -19.41 -22.89 18.53
CA PHE A 172 -20.33 -22.60 19.61
C PHE A 172 -21.52 -23.58 19.65
N LEU A 173 -22.15 -23.83 18.49
CA LEU A 173 -23.27 -24.78 18.38
C LEU A 173 -22.85 -26.22 18.71
N ILE A 174 -21.63 -26.63 18.34
CA ILE A 174 -21.07 -27.93 18.75
C ILE A 174 -20.83 -27.99 20.26
N GLY A 175 -20.33 -26.91 20.86
CA GLY A 175 -20.15 -26.84 22.31
C GLY A 175 -21.48 -26.99 23.05
N LYS A 176 -22.54 -26.33 22.56
CA LYS A 176 -23.86 -26.32 23.18
C LYS A 176 -24.68 -27.59 22.97
N HIS A 177 -24.69 -28.12 21.74
CA HIS A 177 -25.56 -29.23 21.34
C HIS A 177 -24.81 -30.55 21.11
N GLY A 178 -23.50 -30.58 21.39
CA GLY A 178 -22.65 -31.74 21.16
C GLY A 178 -22.32 -31.98 19.68
N LYS A 179 -21.44 -32.96 19.44
CA LYS A 179 -20.88 -33.26 18.10
C LYS A 179 -21.90 -33.76 17.08
N THR A 180 -23.05 -34.27 17.53
CA THR A 180 -24.09 -34.85 16.67
C THR A 180 -25.19 -33.85 16.30
N HIS A 181 -25.70 -33.08 17.28
CA HIS A 181 -26.78 -32.12 17.05
C HIS A 181 -26.27 -30.71 16.68
N GLY A 182 -25.05 -30.34 17.07
CA GLY A 182 -24.45 -29.04 16.72
C GLY A 182 -24.38 -28.78 15.20
N PRO A 183 -23.85 -29.72 14.39
CA PRO A 183 -23.79 -29.54 12.94
C PRO A 183 -25.17 -29.47 12.27
N LYS A 184 -26.19 -30.13 12.84
CA LYS A 184 -27.58 -30.04 12.37
C LYS A 184 -28.21 -28.69 12.72
N ALA A 185 -27.95 -28.16 13.92
CA ALA A 185 -28.40 -26.83 14.30
C ALA A 185 -27.78 -25.75 13.41
N PHE A 186 -26.49 -25.88 13.07
CA PHE A 186 -25.82 -24.98 12.13
C PHE A 186 -26.40 -25.09 10.70
N ALA A 187 -26.75 -26.30 10.29
CA ALA A 187 -27.42 -26.55 9.01
C ALA A 187 -28.87 -26.04 8.97
N ALA A 188 -29.52 -25.77 10.10
CA ALA A 188 -30.91 -25.27 10.11
C ALA A 188 -31.04 -23.82 9.60
N GLU A 189 -29.92 -23.09 9.46
CA GLU A 189 -29.93 -21.73 8.96
C GLU A 189 -30.33 -21.64 7.48
N ARG A 190 -31.50 -21.07 7.23
CA ARG A 190 -32.03 -20.81 5.87
C ARG A 190 -31.08 -20.00 5.00
N SER A 191 -30.31 -19.09 5.59
CA SER A 191 -29.36 -18.22 4.89
C SER A 191 -28.29 -19.01 4.14
N ARG A 192 -27.99 -20.26 4.53
CA ARG A 192 -26.92 -21.10 3.95
C ARG A 192 -27.37 -21.98 2.79
N TRP A 193 -28.68 -22.06 2.53
CA TRP A 193 -29.24 -22.95 1.51
C TRP A 193 -29.82 -22.21 0.32
N VAL A 194 -29.82 -22.89 -0.81
CA VAL A 194 -30.56 -22.57 -2.03
C VAL A 194 -31.60 -23.67 -2.20
N THR A 195 -32.87 -23.32 -2.22
CA THR A 195 -33.97 -24.25 -2.45
C THR A 195 -34.37 -24.28 -3.93
N TYR A 196 -35.08 -25.32 -4.33
CA TYR A 196 -35.64 -25.41 -5.67
C TYR A 196 -36.56 -24.20 -5.99
N PRO A 197 -36.49 -23.59 -7.20
CA PRO A 197 -37.22 -22.36 -7.53
C PRO A 197 -38.75 -22.42 -7.41
N GLY A 198 -39.35 -23.61 -7.27
CA GLY A 198 -40.78 -23.82 -7.07
C GLY A 198 -41.18 -24.25 -5.65
N ALA A 199 -40.24 -24.37 -4.72
CA ALA A 199 -40.52 -24.73 -3.33
C ALA A 199 -41.00 -23.51 -2.54
N GLN A 200 -42.02 -23.69 -1.68
CA GLN A 200 -42.47 -22.61 -0.81
C GLN A 200 -41.47 -22.40 0.33
N PRO A 201 -41.34 -21.16 0.85
CA PRO A 201 -40.55 -20.90 2.04
C PRO A 201 -40.91 -21.77 3.25
N SER A 202 -42.17 -22.18 3.39
CA SER A 202 -42.66 -23.09 4.44
C SER A 202 -42.06 -24.49 4.35
N ASP A 203 -41.82 -24.98 3.14
CA ASP A 203 -41.34 -26.33 2.89
C ASP A 203 -39.92 -26.52 3.43
N PHE A 204 -39.16 -25.43 3.59
CA PHE A 204 -37.83 -25.44 4.20
C PHE A 204 -37.83 -25.96 5.65
N PHE A 205 -38.83 -25.58 6.45
CA PHE A 205 -38.89 -25.98 7.86
C PHE A 205 -39.24 -27.46 8.05
N ASN A 206 -39.88 -28.05 7.05
CA ASN A 206 -40.28 -29.45 7.05
C ASN A 206 -39.25 -30.36 6.36
N MET A 207 -38.16 -29.79 5.81
CA MET A 207 -37.09 -30.56 5.17
C MET A 207 -36.07 -31.04 6.20
N ASP A 208 -35.78 -32.34 6.18
CA ASP A 208 -34.66 -32.93 6.93
C ASP A 208 -33.33 -32.51 6.30
N MET A 209 -32.73 -31.44 6.83
CA MET A 209 -31.45 -30.94 6.37
C MET A 209 -30.28 -31.80 6.87
N PRO A 210 -29.36 -32.21 5.98
CA PRO A 210 -28.18 -32.95 6.39
C PRO A 210 -27.23 -32.04 7.17
N ALA A 211 -26.40 -32.64 8.02
CA ALA A 211 -25.33 -31.91 8.70
C ALA A 211 -24.38 -31.30 7.67
N LEU A 212 -24.13 -29.99 7.78
CA LEU A 212 -23.17 -29.32 6.93
C LEU A 212 -21.74 -29.54 7.44
N PRO A 213 -20.76 -29.67 6.54
CA PRO A 213 -19.36 -29.59 6.93
C PRO A 213 -19.06 -28.20 7.52
N PRO A 214 -17.98 -28.07 8.32
CA PRO A 214 -17.54 -26.78 8.81
C PRO A 214 -17.32 -25.80 7.64
N PRO A 215 -17.44 -24.49 7.89
CA PRO A 215 -17.10 -23.46 6.90
C PRO A 215 -15.71 -23.70 6.31
N ARG A 216 -15.60 -23.57 4.98
CA ARG A 216 -14.40 -23.95 4.24
C ARG A 216 -13.66 -22.72 3.76
N ARG A 217 -12.35 -22.69 4.02
CA ARG A 217 -11.42 -21.76 3.37
C ARG A 217 -10.78 -22.40 2.15
N SER A 218 -10.34 -21.58 1.20
CA SER A 218 -9.56 -22.05 0.07
C SER A 218 -8.19 -22.55 0.57
N SER A 219 -7.56 -23.51 -0.14
CA SER A 219 -6.23 -24.01 0.26
C SER A 219 -5.15 -22.92 0.22
N ILE A 220 -5.33 -21.91 -0.65
CA ILE A 220 -4.40 -20.80 -0.78
C ILE A 220 -4.50 -19.80 0.37
N ALA A 221 -5.59 -19.84 1.17
CA ALA A 221 -5.75 -19.00 2.35
C ALA A 221 -4.63 -19.21 3.39
N ALA A 222 -3.95 -20.36 3.38
CA ALA A 222 -2.79 -20.62 4.24
C ALA A 222 -1.57 -19.74 3.93
N MET A 223 -1.53 -19.11 2.75
CA MET A 223 -0.48 -18.16 2.36
C MET A 223 -0.83 -16.70 2.71
N GLU A 224 -2.02 -16.45 3.27
CA GLU A 224 -2.39 -15.11 3.74
C GLU A 224 -1.54 -14.70 4.95
N PRO A 225 -1.18 -13.41 5.07
CA PRO A 225 -0.58 -12.91 6.28
C PRO A 225 -1.57 -13.02 7.45
N PRO A 226 -1.10 -13.33 8.68
CA PRO A 226 -1.96 -13.33 9.86
C PRO A 226 -2.48 -11.92 10.14
N ALA A 227 -3.77 -11.79 10.46
CA ALA A 227 -4.37 -10.51 10.82
C ALA A 227 -4.23 -10.19 12.32
N PRO A 228 -4.12 -8.92 12.71
CA PRO A 228 -3.97 -7.75 11.84
C PRO A 228 -2.57 -7.67 11.24
N PHE A 229 -2.45 -7.39 9.94
CA PHE A 229 -1.13 -7.33 9.31
C PHE A 229 -0.59 -5.90 9.16
N TYR A 230 0.72 -5.78 9.33
CA TYR A 230 1.54 -4.62 9.01
C TYR A 230 2.64 -5.06 8.04
N ILE A 231 2.60 -4.55 6.82
CA ILE A 231 3.47 -5.00 5.73
C ILE A 231 4.27 -3.82 5.20
N ASP A 232 5.58 -3.95 5.22
CA ASP A 232 6.49 -2.99 4.61
C ASP A 232 6.99 -3.49 3.25
N LEU A 233 6.62 -2.79 2.18
CA LEU A 233 7.03 -3.13 0.82
C LEU A 233 8.21 -2.28 0.36
N SER A 234 9.30 -2.31 1.14
CA SER A 234 10.51 -1.51 0.91
C SER A 234 11.37 -2.01 -0.25
N LYS A 235 11.25 -3.27 -0.65
CA LYS A 235 11.97 -3.89 -1.77
C LYS A 235 11.04 -4.15 -2.96
N PRO A 236 11.56 -4.09 -4.20
CA PRO A 236 10.79 -4.50 -5.38
C PRO A 236 10.42 -5.98 -5.32
N MET A 237 9.23 -6.31 -5.81
CA MET A 237 8.73 -7.68 -5.80
C MET A 237 8.63 -8.24 -7.22
N ASP A 238 9.36 -9.33 -7.50
CA ASP A 238 9.24 -10.05 -8.77
C ASP A 238 7.94 -10.83 -8.89
N LYS A 239 7.43 -11.35 -7.76
CA LYS A 239 6.19 -12.13 -7.67
C LYS A 239 5.15 -11.42 -6.79
N PRO A 240 3.87 -11.46 -7.17
CA PRO A 240 2.82 -10.88 -6.35
C PRO A 240 2.60 -11.72 -5.08
N MET A 241 2.34 -11.04 -3.96
CA MET A 241 1.98 -11.65 -2.68
C MET A 241 0.47 -11.71 -2.54
N LEU A 242 -0.06 -12.80 -1.98
CA LEU A 242 -1.48 -12.93 -1.67
C LEU A 242 -1.81 -12.06 -0.45
N LEU A 243 -2.81 -11.18 -0.58
CA LEU A 243 -3.37 -10.45 0.56
C LEU A 243 -4.63 -11.13 1.08
N LEU A 244 -5.59 -11.40 0.19
CA LEU A 244 -6.86 -12.04 0.55
C LEU A 244 -7.19 -13.15 -0.46
N SER A 245 -7.57 -14.31 0.05
CA SER A 245 -8.08 -15.41 -0.78
C SER A 245 -9.57 -15.28 -1.04
N GLY A 246 -9.99 -15.75 -2.20
CA GLY A 246 -11.40 -15.86 -2.58
C GLY A 246 -12.12 -16.94 -1.80
N ALA A 247 -13.40 -16.70 -1.53
CA ALA A 247 -14.24 -17.64 -0.80
C ALA A 247 -14.59 -18.89 -1.64
N VAL A 248 -14.90 -19.98 -0.94
CA VAL A 248 -15.20 -21.27 -1.56
C VAL A 248 -16.64 -21.30 -2.10
N GLY A 249 -16.83 -21.90 -3.28
CA GLY A 249 -18.14 -22.09 -3.88
C GLY A 249 -19.02 -23.11 -3.13
N GLY A 250 -20.33 -22.91 -3.24
CA GLY A 250 -21.35 -23.78 -2.71
C GLY A 250 -21.44 -25.11 -3.46
N LEU A 251 -22.01 -26.11 -2.81
CA LEU A 251 -22.20 -27.45 -3.33
C LEU A 251 -23.55 -27.54 -4.03
N GLY A 252 -23.58 -28.10 -5.23
CA GLY A 252 -24.81 -28.40 -5.95
C GLY A 252 -25.56 -29.57 -5.30
N ASN A 253 -26.82 -29.74 -5.70
CA ASN A 253 -27.66 -30.81 -5.16
C ASN A 253 -27.11 -32.24 -5.32
N PRO A 254 -26.25 -32.61 -6.32
CA PRO A 254 -25.72 -33.96 -6.40
C PRO A 254 -24.80 -34.33 -5.23
N SER A 255 -24.22 -33.33 -4.55
CA SER A 255 -23.34 -33.55 -3.38
C SER A 255 -24.12 -34.03 -2.15
N PHE A 256 -25.44 -33.92 -2.16
CA PHE A 256 -26.32 -34.28 -1.04
C PHE A 256 -27.17 -35.52 -1.30
N ILE A 257 -26.88 -36.26 -2.37
CA ILE A 257 -27.58 -37.52 -2.67
C ILE A 257 -27.22 -38.53 -1.58
N THR A 258 -28.23 -39.05 -0.89
CA THR A 258 -28.08 -40.17 0.05
C THR A 258 -29.02 -41.30 -0.35
N THR A 259 -28.84 -42.49 0.24
CA THR A 259 -29.77 -43.61 0.07
C THR A 259 -31.17 -43.27 0.54
N THR A 260 -31.29 -42.44 1.58
CA THR A 260 -32.56 -41.97 2.15
C THR A 260 -33.20 -40.82 1.36
N ASN A 261 -32.40 -39.96 0.74
CA ASN A 261 -32.86 -38.82 -0.05
C ASN A 261 -32.15 -38.80 -1.42
N PRO A 262 -32.65 -39.56 -2.41
CA PRO A 262 -32.04 -39.63 -3.74
C PRO A 262 -32.27 -38.37 -4.58
N LYS A 263 -33.20 -37.49 -4.19
CA LYS A 263 -33.55 -36.26 -4.91
C LYS A 263 -33.52 -35.03 -3.98
N PRO A 264 -32.32 -34.59 -3.56
CA PRO A 264 -32.19 -33.38 -2.77
C PRO A 264 -32.68 -32.16 -3.57
N MET A 265 -33.68 -31.46 -3.03
CA MET A 265 -34.24 -30.21 -3.58
C MET A 265 -33.56 -28.96 -3.00
N PHE A 266 -32.35 -29.13 -2.48
CA PHE A 266 -31.56 -28.09 -1.86
C PHE A 266 -30.09 -28.18 -2.31
N ALA A 267 -29.41 -27.04 -2.25
CA ALA A 267 -27.98 -26.86 -2.53
C ALA A 267 -27.41 -25.84 -1.53
N THR A 268 -26.10 -25.75 -1.36
CA THR A 268 -25.53 -24.75 -0.45
C THR A 268 -25.16 -23.47 -1.18
N ARG A 269 -25.28 -22.35 -0.46
CA ARG A 269 -24.72 -21.08 -0.90
C ARG A 269 -23.21 -21.11 -0.73
N GLY A 270 -22.50 -20.47 -1.66
CA GLY A 270 -21.07 -20.21 -1.50
C GLY A 270 -20.80 -19.28 -0.33
N GLU A 271 -19.60 -19.39 0.22
CA GLU A 271 -19.16 -18.62 1.37
C GLU A 271 -18.96 -17.13 0.99
N GLY A 272 -19.08 -16.25 1.98
CA GLY A 272 -18.85 -14.81 1.80
C GLY A 272 -17.37 -14.48 1.63
N GLY A 273 -17.04 -13.54 0.75
CA GLY A 273 -15.67 -13.03 0.60
C GLY A 273 -15.28 -12.13 1.78
N THR A 274 -14.03 -12.23 2.23
CA THR A 274 -13.46 -11.38 3.27
C THR A 274 -13.32 -9.93 2.77
N SER A 275 -13.67 -8.96 3.63
CA SER A 275 -13.53 -7.52 3.38
C SER A 275 -12.58 -6.93 4.39
N VAL A 276 -11.59 -6.17 3.91
CA VAL A 276 -10.58 -5.53 4.76
C VAL A 276 -10.43 -4.06 4.37
N GLU A 277 -10.34 -3.19 5.36
CA GLU A 277 -9.95 -1.79 5.19
C GLU A 277 -8.47 -1.63 5.48
N LEU A 278 -7.74 -1.08 4.50
CA LEU A 278 -6.32 -0.87 4.55
C LEU A 278 -6.00 0.62 4.53
N GLU A 279 -4.98 1.00 5.28
CA GLU A 279 -4.30 2.27 5.14
C GLU A 279 -2.94 2.04 4.51
N LEU A 280 -2.72 2.63 3.34
CA LEU A 280 -1.44 2.59 2.64
C LEU A 280 -0.73 3.92 2.85
N GLU A 281 0.52 3.88 3.29
CA GLU A 281 1.39 5.06 3.41
C GLU A 281 2.68 4.86 2.62
N LEU A 282 3.01 5.81 1.76
CA LEU A 282 4.27 5.83 1.04
C LEU A 282 5.37 6.48 1.90
N LYS A 283 6.39 5.69 2.26
CA LYS A 283 7.58 6.13 3.02
C LYS A 283 8.53 7.03 2.24
N MET A 284 8.47 7.06 0.92
CA MET A 284 9.44 7.79 0.08
C MET A 284 8.76 8.55 -1.04
N LEU A 285 8.97 9.86 -1.12
CA LEU A 285 8.37 10.71 -2.17
C LEU A 285 9.34 10.96 -3.32
N ALA A 286 10.64 10.98 -2.99
CA ALA A 286 11.70 11.29 -3.94
C ALA A 286 12.93 10.42 -3.69
N ASP A 287 13.59 10.02 -4.77
CA ASP A 287 14.90 9.40 -4.68
C ASP A 287 15.94 10.43 -4.23
N VAL A 288 15.77 11.69 -4.66
CA VAL A 288 16.66 12.81 -4.34
C VAL A 288 15.89 14.04 -3.88
N GLY A 289 16.32 14.65 -2.78
CA GLY A 289 15.80 15.92 -2.29
C GLY A 289 16.81 17.05 -2.46
N LEU A 290 16.45 18.12 -3.18
CA LEU A 290 17.28 19.33 -3.33
C LEU A 290 17.05 20.27 -2.15
N VAL A 291 18.08 20.50 -1.35
CA VAL A 291 18.06 21.38 -0.17
C VAL A 291 18.98 22.56 -0.40
N GLY A 292 18.58 23.76 0.01
CA GLY A 292 19.41 24.97 -0.18
C GLY A 292 18.60 26.24 0.05
N LEU A 293 19.33 27.35 0.18
CA LEU A 293 18.77 28.68 0.44
C LEU A 293 17.82 29.13 -0.69
N PRO A 294 16.89 30.06 -0.40
CA PRO A 294 16.13 30.73 -1.45
C PRO A 294 17.11 31.39 -2.43
N ASN A 295 16.81 31.34 -3.73
CA ASN A 295 17.65 31.88 -4.82
C ASN A 295 18.96 31.15 -5.12
N ALA A 296 19.27 30.02 -4.46
CA ALA A 296 20.43 29.18 -4.81
C ALA A 296 20.32 28.52 -6.21
N GLY A 297 19.20 28.70 -6.91
CA GLY A 297 18.97 28.16 -8.25
C GLY A 297 18.36 26.75 -8.30
N LYS A 298 17.79 26.25 -7.19
CA LYS A 298 17.19 24.90 -7.05
C LYS A 298 16.15 24.58 -8.12
N SER A 299 15.14 25.44 -8.29
CA SER A 299 14.09 25.20 -9.28
C SER A 299 14.61 25.30 -10.72
N THR A 300 15.61 26.15 -10.97
CA THR A 300 16.29 26.25 -12.27
C THR A 300 17.08 24.97 -12.56
N LEU A 301 17.79 24.44 -11.56
CA LEU A 301 18.51 23.18 -11.64
C LEU A 301 17.57 22.00 -11.89
N LEU A 302 16.44 21.93 -11.19
CA LEU A 302 15.42 20.90 -11.40
C LEU A 302 14.89 20.91 -12.85
N ARG A 303 14.61 22.09 -13.40
CA ARG A 303 14.16 22.24 -14.81
C ARG A 303 15.24 21.91 -15.82
N SER A 304 16.51 22.16 -15.51
CA SER A 304 17.63 21.82 -16.39
C SER A 304 17.87 20.31 -16.41
N LEU A 305 17.75 19.65 -15.26
CA LEU A 305 17.89 18.20 -15.13
C LEU A 305 16.71 17.44 -15.74
N THR A 306 15.49 17.94 -15.54
CA THR A 306 14.28 17.24 -16.00
C THR A 306 13.85 17.79 -17.36
N ASN A 307 13.68 16.94 -18.38
CA ASN A 307 13.31 17.34 -19.75
C ASN A 307 11.88 17.95 -19.84
N SER A 308 11.71 19.15 -19.28
CA SER A 308 10.55 20.06 -19.35
C SER A 308 9.20 19.54 -18.85
N ARG A 309 9.13 18.42 -18.11
CA ARG A 309 7.89 17.95 -17.46
C ARG A 309 7.98 17.95 -15.93
N THR A 310 8.42 19.07 -15.34
CA THR A 310 8.18 19.32 -13.92
C THR A 310 6.69 19.46 -13.70
N ARG A 311 6.09 18.58 -12.89
CA ARG A 311 4.68 18.74 -12.49
C ARG A 311 4.66 19.64 -11.27
N ILE A 312 4.17 20.86 -11.44
CA ILE A 312 3.77 21.73 -10.32
C ILE A 312 2.37 21.26 -9.94
N GLY A 313 2.26 20.57 -8.82
CA GLY A 313 1.00 20.20 -8.20
C GLY A 313 0.66 21.17 -7.08
N ASN A 314 -0.49 20.98 -6.44
CA ASN A 314 -0.76 21.51 -5.12
C ASN A 314 -1.06 20.28 -4.24
N TRP A 315 -0.23 20.05 -3.23
CA TRP A 315 -0.26 18.84 -2.42
C TRP A 315 -0.97 19.15 -1.11
N ALA A 316 -2.02 18.39 -0.80
CA ALA A 316 -2.96 18.69 0.28
C ALA A 316 -2.39 18.62 1.72
N PHE A 317 -1.09 18.43 1.88
CA PHE A 317 -0.43 18.23 3.18
C PHE A 317 0.84 19.08 3.34
N THR A 318 1.15 19.93 2.37
CA THR A 318 2.22 20.92 2.45
C THR A 318 1.61 22.30 2.30
N THR A 319 1.97 23.21 3.18
CA THR A 319 1.70 24.63 2.98
C THR A 319 2.43 25.21 1.76
N LEU A 320 3.50 24.57 1.30
CA LEU A 320 4.23 24.90 0.09
C LEU A 320 4.31 23.69 -0.85
N SER A 321 3.66 23.79 -2.00
CA SER A 321 3.69 22.81 -3.09
C SER A 321 5.14 22.50 -3.53
N PRO A 322 5.72 21.31 -3.25
CA PRO A 322 7.09 21.01 -3.66
C PRO A 322 7.16 20.76 -5.18
N ASN A 323 8.17 21.30 -5.86
CA ASN A 323 8.34 21.04 -7.30
C ASN A 323 8.99 19.66 -7.49
N ILE A 324 8.30 18.72 -8.13
CA ILE A 324 8.84 17.38 -8.39
C ILE A 324 9.13 17.22 -9.89
N GLY A 325 10.34 16.75 -10.19
CA GLY A 325 10.79 16.38 -11.52
C GLY A 325 11.14 14.90 -11.58
N THR A 326 10.95 14.27 -12.75
CA THR A 326 11.43 12.91 -13.00
C THR A 326 12.57 12.96 -14.01
N TYR A 327 13.70 12.35 -13.66
CA TYR A 327 14.83 12.13 -14.56
C TYR A 327 14.74 10.72 -15.14
N VAL A 328 14.95 10.58 -16.46
CA VAL A 328 14.94 9.29 -17.16
C VAL A 328 16.39 8.92 -17.49
N ILE A 329 16.88 7.82 -16.91
CA ILE A 329 18.27 7.34 -17.09
C ILE A 329 18.41 6.65 -18.44
N ASP A 330 17.43 5.84 -18.83
CA ASP A 330 17.40 5.15 -20.11
C ASP A 330 16.05 5.38 -20.81
N SER A 331 16.10 5.92 -22.02
CA SER A 331 14.91 6.22 -22.83
C SER A 331 14.45 5.04 -23.70
N GLN A 332 15.15 3.89 -23.65
CA GLN A 332 14.93 2.71 -24.50
C GLN A 332 14.99 2.98 -26.02
N LYS A 333 15.43 4.18 -26.44
CA LYS A 333 15.65 4.56 -27.83
C LYS A 333 17.15 4.80 -28.03
N GLY A 334 17.89 3.74 -28.34
CA GLY A 334 19.34 3.79 -28.58
C GLY A 334 20.17 3.12 -27.48
N ARG A 335 21.48 3.37 -27.48
CA ARG A 335 22.41 2.92 -26.44
C ARG A 335 22.24 3.81 -25.19
N PRO A 336 22.12 3.26 -23.97
CA PRO A 336 21.95 4.07 -22.76
C PRO A 336 23.13 5.03 -22.56
N GLU A 337 22.85 6.27 -22.16
CA GLU A 337 23.89 7.30 -21.90
C GLU A 337 24.67 7.01 -20.60
N ILE A 338 24.08 6.24 -19.68
CA ILE A 338 24.68 5.87 -18.38
C ILE A 338 24.49 4.36 -18.18
N GLU A 339 25.59 3.62 -18.00
CA GLU A 339 25.53 2.21 -17.59
C GLU A 339 25.28 2.15 -16.07
N SER A 340 24.03 1.87 -15.66
CA SER A 340 23.68 1.62 -14.26
C SER A 340 23.51 0.13 -13.98
N LYS A 341 23.98 -0.36 -12.83
CA LYS A 341 23.67 -1.72 -12.35
C LYS A 341 22.24 -1.80 -11.81
N LEU A 342 21.67 -0.67 -11.41
CA LEU A 342 20.25 -0.56 -11.07
C LEU A 342 19.38 -0.84 -12.31
N LYS A 343 18.39 -1.73 -12.17
CA LYS A 343 17.31 -1.92 -13.17
C LYS A 343 16.37 -0.71 -13.31
N LYS A 344 16.66 0.38 -12.59
CA LYS A 344 15.77 1.53 -12.44
C LYS A 344 15.96 2.49 -13.62
N GLN A 345 14.93 2.59 -14.47
CA GLN A 345 14.97 3.40 -15.70
C GLN A 345 14.76 4.91 -15.48
N ARG A 346 14.28 5.28 -14.29
CA ARG A 346 13.92 6.66 -13.93
C ARG A 346 14.01 6.87 -12.43
N PHE A 347 14.36 8.07 -11.99
CA PHE A 347 14.34 8.47 -10.59
C PHE A 347 13.67 9.83 -10.40
N THR A 348 13.13 10.07 -9.21
CA THR A 348 12.42 11.32 -8.87
C THR A 348 13.31 12.26 -8.07
N ILE A 349 13.32 13.52 -8.49
CA ILE A 349 14.01 14.62 -7.80
C ILE A 349 12.92 15.57 -7.31
N ALA A 350 12.93 15.88 -6.01
CA ALA A 350 12.05 16.87 -5.42
C ALA A 350 12.85 18.11 -5.01
N ASP A 351 12.36 19.28 -5.42
CA ASP A 351 12.77 20.57 -4.85
C ASP A 351 12.08 20.72 -3.50
N ILE A 352 12.88 20.71 -2.44
CA ILE A 352 12.41 20.93 -1.08
C ILE A 352 12.40 22.45 -0.88
N PRO A 353 11.22 23.12 -0.83
CA PRO A 353 11.14 24.58 -0.69
C PRO A 353 11.95 25.04 0.53
N GLY A 354 12.75 26.10 0.35
CA GLY A 354 13.87 26.41 1.26
C GLY A 354 13.45 26.56 2.72
N LEU A 355 14.33 26.05 3.60
CA LEU A 355 14.47 26.46 4.99
C LEU A 355 14.42 28.00 5.01
N ILE A 356 13.29 28.55 5.42
CA ILE A 356 13.15 29.99 5.64
C ILE A 356 13.81 30.24 7.00
N GLU A 357 14.67 31.24 7.10
CA GLU A 357 15.31 31.68 8.36
C GLU A 357 14.26 31.93 9.47
N ASP A 358 13.00 32.17 9.10
CA ASP A 358 11.86 32.47 9.99
C ASP A 358 10.80 31.36 10.11
N ALA A 359 11.03 30.12 9.66
CA ALA A 359 10.03 29.05 9.76
C ALA A 359 9.71 28.61 11.21
N HIS A 360 10.44 29.11 12.21
CA HIS A 360 10.10 29.04 13.63
C HIS A 360 8.83 29.84 14.01
N LEU A 361 8.52 30.93 13.30
CA LEU A 361 7.40 31.82 13.65
C LEU A 361 6.10 31.36 12.98
N ASP A 362 5.46 30.33 13.53
CA ASP A 362 4.00 30.02 13.59
C ASP A 362 3.05 30.55 12.49
N LYS A 363 3.50 30.74 11.24
CA LYS A 363 2.68 31.18 10.10
C LYS A 363 2.10 29.99 9.35
N GLY A 364 1.61 28.99 10.10
CA GLY A 364 0.83 27.87 9.58
C GLY A 364 1.60 26.85 8.74
N LEU A 365 2.93 26.94 8.61
CA LEU A 365 3.72 26.14 7.67
C LEU A 365 3.89 24.66 8.08
N GLY A 366 3.87 24.35 9.38
CA GLY A 366 3.86 23.00 9.95
C GLY A 366 5.10 22.11 9.68
N LEU A 367 5.29 21.06 10.49
CA LEU A 367 6.33 20.02 10.30
C LEU A 367 6.16 19.18 9.00
N GLY A 368 5.05 19.33 8.27
CA GLY A 368 4.77 18.57 7.04
C GLY A 368 5.84 18.74 5.96
N PHE A 369 6.59 19.85 6.01
CA PHE A 369 7.77 20.09 5.17
C PHE A 369 8.91 19.08 5.42
N LEU A 370 9.28 18.83 6.68
CA LEU A 370 10.40 17.95 7.03
C LEU A 370 10.17 16.51 6.60
N ARG A 371 8.92 16.06 6.60
CA ARG A 371 8.54 14.77 6.02
C ARG A 371 9.07 14.62 4.59
N HIS A 372 9.14 15.67 3.78
CA HIS A 372 9.63 15.55 2.40
C HIS A 372 11.14 15.28 2.34
N VAL A 373 11.89 15.84 3.30
CA VAL A 373 13.34 15.63 3.46
C VAL A 373 13.63 14.27 4.07
N GLU A 374 12.82 13.84 5.06
CA GLU A 374 12.88 12.49 5.65
C GLU A 374 12.54 11.40 4.62
N ARG A 375 11.71 11.72 3.63
CA ARG A 375 11.26 10.79 2.59
C ARG A 375 12.15 10.81 1.33
N ALA A 376 13.23 11.60 1.33
CA ALA A 376 14.26 11.58 0.29
C ALA A 376 15.33 10.52 0.60
N GLY A 377 15.73 9.72 -0.39
CA GLY A 377 16.81 8.73 -0.24
C GLY A 377 18.20 9.35 -0.17
N VAL A 378 18.46 10.33 -1.04
CA VAL A 378 19.72 11.11 -1.12
C VAL A 378 19.39 12.59 -0.94
N LEU A 379 20.25 13.31 -0.20
CA LEU A 379 20.16 14.76 -0.07
C LEU A 379 21.16 15.46 -1.00
N ALA A 380 20.69 16.42 -1.78
CA ALA A 380 21.53 17.22 -2.67
C ALA A 380 21.50 18.68 -2.22
N PHE A 381 22.61 19.14 -1.64
CA PHE A 381 22.75 20.51 -1.15
C PHE A 381 23.14 21.44 -2.31
N VAL A 382 22.29 22.44 -2.57
CA VAL A 382 22.49 23.44 -3.62
C VAL A 382 23.01 24.71 -2.97
N ILE A 383 24.25 25.07 -3.29
CA ILE A 383 24.95 26.22 -2.72
C ILE A 383 25.28 27.19 -3.84
N ASP A 384 24.98 28.46 -3.62
CA ASP A 384 25.38 29.54 -4.51
C ASP A 384 26.83 29.93 -4.26
N LEU A 385 27.72 29.68 -5.23
CA LEU A 385 29.15 29.98 -5.10
C LEU A 385 29.49 31.47 -5.16
N SER A 386 28.54 32.30 -5.63
CA SER A 386 28.71 33.76 -5.68
C SER A 386 28.29 34.45 -4.38
N ALA A 387 27.55 33.75 -3.52
CA ALA A 387 26.98 34.31 -2.30
C ALA A 387 27.82 33.92 -1.08
N GLY A 388 28.87 34.70 -0.80
CA GLY A 388 29.71 34.52 0.39
C GLY A 388 30.54 33.24 0.38
N ASP A 389 30.93 32.77 1.57
CA ASP A 389 31.71 31.54 1.72
C ASP A 389 30.82 30.29 1.66
N ALA A 390 31.18 29.36 0.77
CA ALA A 390 30.39 28.17 0.51
C ALA A 390 30.42 27.16 1.67
N VAL A 391 31.53 27.11 2.43
CA VAL A 391 31.68 26.16 3.55
C VAL A 391 30.76 26.55 4.70
N THR A 392 30.76 27.83 5.09
CA THR A 392 29.83 28.35 6.10
C THR A 392 28.37 28.21 5.69
N ALA A 393 28.04 28.41 4.41
CA ALA A 393 26.69 28.17 3.90
C ALA A 393 26.26 26.70 4.05
N LEU A 394 27.13 25.74 3.73
CA LEU A 394 26.87 24.30 3.90
C LEU A 394 26.63 23.95 5.38
N GLN A 395 27.49 24.45 6.27
CA GLN A 395 27.37 24.23 7.71
C GLN A 395 26.09 24.84 8.28
N GLY A 396 25.69 26.02 7.79
CA GLY A 396 24.42 26.67 8.12
C GLY A 396 23.22 25.79 7.80
N LEU A 397 23.15 25.26 6.58
CA LEU A 397 22.08 24.36 6.13
C LEU A 397 21.99 23.08 6.98
N TRP A 398 23.13 22.48 7.33
CA TRP A 398 23.17 21.31 8.20
C TRP A 398 22.73 21.60 9.63
N ARG A 399 23.14 22.74 10.19
CA ARG A 399 22.73 23.18 11.53
C ARG A 399 21.23 23.42 11.60
N GLU A 400 20.63 23.99 10.55
CA GLU A 400 19.19 24.15 10.45
C GLU A 400 18.47 22.81 10.41
N LEU A 401 18.88 21.91 9.50
CA LEU A 401 18.32 20.55 9.43
C LEU A 401 18.38 19.81 10.78
N GLY A 402 19.51 19.92 11.49
CA GLY A 402 19.69 19.31 12.81
C GLY A 402 18.75 19.87 13.88
N LYS A 403 18.53 21.20 13.93
CA LYS A 403 17.55 21.82 14.84
C LYS A 403 16.14 21.31 14.58
N TYR A 404 15.77 21.19 13.31
CA TYR A 404 14.46 20.72 12.90
C TYR A 404 14.22 19.24 13.21
N GLN A 405 15.23 18.39 13.03
CA GLN A 405 15.14 16.97 13.37
C GLN A 405 14.82 16.78 14.86
N LYS A 406 15.49 17.53 15.75
CA LYS A 406 15.25 17.47 17.21
C LYS A 406 13.82 17.88 17.58
N MET A 407 13.28 18.93 16.96
CA MET A 407 11.90 19.37 17.17
C MET A 407 10.87 18.30 16.74
N ARG A 408 11.13 17.62 15.61
CA ARG A 408 10.27 16.55 15.10
C ARG A 408 10.24 15.33 16.01
N GLU A 409 11.41 14.88 16.47
CA GLU A 409 11.53 13.75 17.39
C GLU A 409 10.75 14.01 18.70
N GLN A 410 10.82 15.22 19.24
CA GLN A 410 10.03 15.63 20.40
C GLN A 410 8.52 15.55 20.16
N GLN A 411 8.06 15.98 18.97
CA GLN A 411 6.64 15.92 18.62
C GLN A 411 6.13 14.49 18.37
N ILE A 412 6.94 13.63 17.73
CA ILE A 412 6.61 12.21 17.56
C ILE A 412 6.51 11.52 18.93
N ASN A 413 7.43 11.81 19.84
CA ASN A 413 7.38 11.26 21.20
C ASN A 413 6.11 11.73 21.92
N LEU A 414 5.76 13.01 21.82
CA LEU A 414 4.52 13.55 22.40
C LEU A 414 3.25 12.92 21.79
N GLU A 415 3.22 12.72 20.47
CA GLU A 415 2.08 12.10 19.76
C GLU A 415 1.95 10.61 20.12
N THR A 416 3.08 9.92 20.26
CA THR A 416 3.14 8.53 20.72
C THR A 416 2.66 8.42 22.17
N GLU A 417 3.13 9.30 23.06
CA GLU A 417 2.66 9.39 24.45
C GLU A 417 1.16 9.65 24.49
N ASN A 418 0.65 10.64 23.76
CA ASN A 418 -0.79 10.96 23.72
C ASN A 418 -1.63 9.79 23.17
N ARG A 419 -1.13 9.06 22.18
CA ARG A 419 -1.79 7.87 21.62
C ARG A 419 -1.82 6.72 22.61
N LEU A 420 -0.72 6.49 23.33
CA LEU A 420 -0.64 5.51 24.40
C LEU A 420 -1.57 5.88 25.56
N TYR A 421 -1.59 7.14 25.96
CA TYR A 421 -2.53 7.67 26.96
C TYR A 421 -3.99 7.50 26.53
N SER A 422 -4.33 7.78 25.27
CA SER A 422 -5.70 7.59 24.75
C SER A 422 -6.10 6.12 24.67
N SER A 423 -5.17 5.24 24.25
CA SER A 423 -5.37 3.79 24.23
C SER A 423 -5.53 3.21 25.63
N TRP A 424 -4.74 3.70 26.60
CA TRP A 424 -4.80 3.31 28.00
C TRP A 424 -6.09 3.82 28.68
N ALA A 425 -6.52 5.05 28.37
CA ALA A 425 -7.81 5.59 28.81
C ALA A 425 -8.99 4.76 28.27
N GLY A 426 -8.96 4.36 26.99
CA GLY A 426 -9.96 3.48 26.39
C GLY A 426 -9.98 2.05 26.97
N LEU A 427 -8.82 1.51 27.36
CA LEU A 427 -8.73 0.25 28.10
C LEU A 427 -9.34 0.36 29.49
N ARG A 428 -9.20 1.51 30.16
CA ARG A 428 -9.82 1.77 31.46
C ARG A 428 -11.34 1.87 31.36
N GLU A 429 -11.88 2.51 30.32
CA GLU A 429 -13.32 2.54 30.04
C GLU A 429 -13.89 1.16 29.69
N MET A 430 -13.15 0.33 28.93
CA MET A 430 -13.59 -1.03 28.62
C MET A 430 -13.51 -1.98 29.82
N ASN A 431 -12.54 -1.82 30.72
CA ASN A 431 -12.49 -2.59 31.95
C ASN A 431 -13.59 -2.18 32.93
N ALA A 432 -14.00 -0.90 32.95
CA ALA A 432 -15.14 -0.42 33.73
C ALA A 432 -16.51 -0.94 33.21
N LEU A 433 -16.57 -1.47 31.98
CA LEU A 433 -17.78 -2.05 31.39
C LEU A 433 -17.81 -3.60 31.45
N ASN A 434 -16.72 -4.24 31.89
CA ASN A 434 -16.60 -5.70 32.02
C ASN A 434 -16.66 -6.18 33.48
N GLU A 435 -17.24 -5.39 34.39
CA GLU A 435 -17.52 -5.86 35.75
C GLU A 435 -18.72 -6.83 35.72
N ASP A 436 -18.42 -8.13 35.69
CA ASP A 436 -19.39 -9.18 36.00
C ASP A 436 -19.81 -9.08 37.49
N PRO A 437 -21.09 -9.32 37.86
CA PRO A 437 -21.61 -9.06 39.21
C PRO A 437 -21.18 -10.05 40.31
N ASP A 438 -20.37 -11.06 40.00
CA ASP A 438 -20.13 -12.23 40.87
C ASP A 438 -18.63 -12.44 41.23
N TYR A 439 -17.93 -11.38 41.64
CA TYR A 439 -16.61 -11.53 42.28
C TYR A 439 -16.55 -10.81 43.63
N PRO A 440 -16.12 -11.48 44.72
CA PRO A 440 -16.17 -10.90 46.06
C PRO A 440 -15.09 -9.82 46.19
N THR A 441 -15.54 -8.59 46.42
CA THR A 441 -14.71 -7.47 46.88
C THR A 441 -14.31 -7.71 48.33
N SER A 442 -13.05 -8.07 48.55
CA SER A 442 -12.41 -7.81 49.84
C SER A 442 -11.97 -6.35 49.85
N GLU A 443 -12.81 -5.49 50.42
CA GLU A 443 -12.43 -4.17 50.90
C GLU A 443 -11.33 -4.33 51.97
N THR A 444 -10.14 -3.82 51.69
CA THR A 444 -9.29 -3.22 52.72
C THR A 444 -8.32 -2.24 52.07
N ASP A 445 -8.40 -1.01 52.56
CA ASP A 445 -7.40 0.04 52.59
C ASP A 445 -7.04 0.75 51.29
N LEU A 446 -7.66 1.92 51.05
CA LEU A 446 -6.92 3.15 50.81
C LEU A 446 -7.63 4.35 51.44
N VAL A 447 -6.97 4.90 52.45
CA VAL A 447 -7.17 6.24 53.01
C VAL A 447 -6.89 7.26 51.90
N GLU A 448 -7.81 8.19 51.70
CA GLU A 448 -7.60 9.39 50.89
C GLU A 448 -6.57 10.29 51.59
N GLU A 449 -5.38 10.42 51.01
CA GLU A 449 -4.49 11.54 51.28
C GLU A 449 -4.20 12.33 50.01
N ASP A 450 -4.61 13.59 50.11
CA ASP A 450 -4.40 14.71 49.21
C ASP A 450 -2.90 14.95 48.97
N SER A 451 -2.38 14.45 47.86
CA SER A 451 -1.15 14.97 47.27
C SER A 451 -1.26 14.91 45.75
N GLY A 452 -1.11 16.07 45.11
CA GLY A 452 -1.17 16.25 43.67
C GLY A 452 0.00 15.59 42.92
N GLU A 453 0.09 14.27 42.97
CA GLU A 453 0.96 13.48 42.09
C GLU A 453 0.17 13.00 40.87
N VAL A 454 0.54 13.55 39.71
CA VAL A 454 0.14 13.01 38.41
C VAL A 454 0.70 11.59 38.33
N ILE A 455 -0.15 10.59 38.52
CA ILE A 455 0.19 9.17 38.38
C ILE A 455 0.66 8.95 36.94
N ARG A 456 1.98 8.84 36.76
CA ARG A 456 2.58 8.41 35.49
C ARG A 456 2.42 6.89 35.37
N PRO A 457 2.08 6.36 34.17
CA PRO A 457 1.96 4.92 34.00
C PRO A 457 3.30 4.24 34.35
N PRO A 458 3.27 3.03 34.95
CA PRO A 458 4.49 2.29 35.27
C PRO A 458 5.26 2.01 33.99
N GLY A 459 6.57 2.21 34.03
CA GLY A 459 7.48 1.95 32.90
C GLY A 459 7.37 0.48 32.48
N LEU A 460 6.66 0.23 31.38
CA LEU A 460 6.73 -1.04 30.69
C LEU A 460 7.97 -1.04 29.81
N GLU A 461 8.90 -1.93 30.15
CA GLU A 461 9.90 -2.42 29.21
C GLU A 461 9.20 -2.84 27.91
N SER A 462 9.71 -2.33 26.80
CA SER A 462 9.15 -2.57 25.47
C SER A 462 9.20 -4.05 25.14
N ASP A 463 8.08 -4.76 25.29
CA ASP A 463 7.86 -6.02 24.58
C ASP A 463 7.89 -5.71 23.06
N PRO A 464 8.86 -6.23 22.29
CA PRO A 464 9.11 -5.80 20.92
C PRO A 464 8.03 -6.25 19.92
N THR A 465 7.01 -6.97 20.36
CA THR A 465 5.97 -7.55 19.51
C THR A 465 4.63 -6.81 19.56
N ASN A 466 4.44 -5.84 20.46
CA ASN A 466 3.15 -5.18 20.64
C ASN A 466 3.31 -3.68 20.94
N GLY A 467 3.98 -2.96 20.04
CA GLY A 467 4.15 -1.52 20.12
C GLY A 467 4.09 -0.93 18.72
N MET A 468 3.16 0.00 18.51
CA MET A 468 3.05 0.78 17.29
C MET A 468 4.35 1.57 17.05
N LEU A 469 5.30 0.97 16.35
CA LEU A 469 6.44 1.70 15.83
C LEU A 469 6.01 2.26 14.48
N GLU A 470 5.73 3.57 14.46
CA GLU A 470 5.83 4.31 13.21
C GLU A 470 7.12 3.89 12.51
N PRO A 471 7.10 3.70 11.18
CA PRO A 471 8.31 3.30 10.49
C PRO A 471 9.42 4.31 10.76
N THR A 472 10.45 3.87 11.50
CA THR A 472 11.62 4.67 11.82
C THR A 472 12.39 4.90 10.52
N LEU A 473 12.10 6.01 9.85
CA LEU A 473 12.92 6.47 8.73
C LEU A 473 14.33 6.73 9.26
N PRO A 474 15.39 6.40 8.49
CA PRO A 474 16.74 6.68 8.93
C PRO A 474 16.90 8.19 9.18
N PRO A 475 17.58 8.58 10.27
CA PRO A 475 17.75 9.98 10.62
C PRO A 475 18.46 10.73 9.49
N MET A 476 18.15 12.01 9.31
CA MET A 476 18.59 12.78 8.12
C MET A 476 20.12 12.80 7.96
N TYR A 477 20.86 12.85 9.06
CA TYR A 477 22.34 12.84 9.07
C TYR A 477 22.97 11.53 8.58
N SER A 478 22.24 10.41 8.63
CA SER A 478 22.74 9.09 8.20
C SER A 478 22.60 8.86 6.70
N LYS A 479 21.96 9.80 5.98
CA LYS A 479 21.69 9.67 4.56
C LYS A 479 22.88 10.09 3.70
N PRO A 480 23.09 9.44 2.55
CA PRO A 480 24.05 9.90 1.57
C PRO A 480 23.69 11.29 1.06
N TRP A 481 24.71 12.12 0.88
CA TRP A 481 24.54 13.48 0.40
C TRP A 481 25.61 13.91 -0.58
N LEU A 482 25.27 14.91 -1.39
CA LEU A 482 26.20 15.55 -2.32
C LEU A 482 25.99 17.06 -2.32
N VAL A 483 27.00 17.79 -2.82
CA VAL A 483 26.97 19.25 -2.91
C VAL A 483 27.03 19.70 -4.37
N ILE A 484 26.14 20.61 -4.73
CA ILE A 484 26.01 21.21 -6.05
C ILE A 484 26.29 22.69 -5.90
N GLY A 485 27.46 23.13 -6.38
CA GLY A 485 27.83 24.54 -6.42
C GLY A 485 27.25 25.20 -7.66
N THR A 486 26.22 26.03 -7.52
CA THR A 486 25.61 26.77 -8.62
C THR A 486 26.33 28.10 -8.89
N LYS A 487 26.07 28.69 -10.06
CA LYS A 487 26.68 29.95 -10.53
C LYS A 487 28.21 29.91 -10.68
N ALA A 488 28.74 28.74 -11.04
CA ALA A 488 30.17 28.54 -11.30
C ALA A 488 30.70 29.30 -12.54
N ASP A 489 29.82 29.96 -13.30
CA ASP A 489 30.15 30.83 -14.43
C ASP A 489 30.65 32.22 -14.02
N ILE A 490 30.44 32.63 -12.76
CA ILE A 490 30.82 33.95 -12.28
C ILE A 490 32.32 33.97 -11.90
N GLU A 491 33.03 35.04 -12.27
CA GLU A 491 34.44 35.23 -11.91
C GLU A 491 34.66 35.27 -10.40
N GLY A 492 35.74 34.65 -9.91
CA GLY A 492 36.04 34.54 -8.47
C GLY A 492 35.39 33.35 -7.75
N THR A 493 34.44 32.64 -8.38
CA THR A 493 33.79 31.47 -7.76
C THR A 493 34.66 30.21 -7.71
N GLN A 494 35.73 30.16 -8.51
CA GLN A 494 36.61 29.00 -8.62
C GLN A 494 37.41 28.72 -7.34
N GLU A 495 37.87 29.78 -6.65
CA GLU A 495 38.59 29.66 -5.38
C GLU A 495 37.64 29.19 -4.26
N ASN A 496 36.42 29.73 -4.23
CA ASN A 496 35.38 29.34 -3.28
C ASN A 496 34.99 27.86 -3.45
N PHE A 497 34.82 27.40 -4.70
CA PHE A 497 34.54 25.99 -4.98
C PHE A 497 35.71 25.07 -4.60
N LYS A 498 36.96 25.53 -4.80
CA LYS A 498 38.14 24.77 -4.38
C LYS A 498 38.15 24.59 -2.85
N ALA A 499 37.92 25.66 -2.09
CA ALA A 499 37.83 25.60 -0.63
C ALA A 499 36.73 24.63 -0.17
N LEU A 500 35.55 24.69 -0.80
CA LEU A 500 34.44 23.76 -0.52
C LEU A 500 34.82 22.30 -0.80
N ARG A 501 35.48 22.01 -1.92
CA ARG A 501 35.91 20.67 -2.29
C ARG A 501 36.96 20.14 -1.31
N ASP A 502 37.94 20.97 -0.97
CA ASP A 502 39.01 20.59 -0.06
C ASP A 502 38.45 20.32 1.35
N TYR A 503 37.44 21.11 1.80
CA TYR A 503 36.68 20.82 3.02
C TYR A 503 35.94 19.48 2.97
N LEU A 504 35.25 19.17 1.87
CA LEU A 504 34.54 17.88 1.72
C LEU A 504 35.50 16.69 1.71
N GLN A 505 36.70 16.83 1.14
CA GLN A 505 37.74 15.80 1.20
C GLN A 505 38.26 15.60 2.63
N ALA A 506 38.42 16.69 3.39
CA ALA A 506 38.80 16.60 4.81
C ALA A 506 37.72 15.88 5.63
N VAL A 507 36.43 16.09 5.32
CA VAL A 507 35.31 15.36 5.97
C VAL A 507 35.30 13.88 5.55
N GLU A 508 35.58 13.57 4.28
CA GLU A 508 35.67 12.18 3.78
C GLU A 508 36.84 11.40 4.42
N ASN A 509 37.97 12.08 4.67
CA ASN A 509 39.16 11.51 5.29
C ASN A 509 39.12 11.49 6.83
N GLU A 510 38.00 11.88 7.45
CA GLU A 510 37.83 12.03 8.92
C GLU A 510 38.77 13.06 9.58
N GLU A 511 39.37 13.96 8.80
CA GLU A 511 40.22 15.06 9.31
C GLU A 511 39.38 16.22 9.88
N ALA A 512 38.15 16.38 9.38
CA ALA A 512 37.19 17.38 9.84
C ALA A 512 35.88 16.72 10.33
N PRO A 513 35.23 17.24 11.39
CA PRO A 513 33.95 16.71 11.86
C PRO A 513 32.84 16.93 10.83
N HIS A 514 31.89 16.00 10.78
CA HIS A 514 30.72 16.11 9.90
C HIS A 514 29.94 17.41 10.22
N PRO A 515 29.46 18.16 9.21
CA PRO A 515 28.79 19.46 9.41
C PRO A 515 27.52 19.41 10.27
N SER A 516 26.93 18.22 10.47
CA SER A 516 25.80 18.03 11.40
C SER A 516 26.21 17.98 12.89
N GLY A 517 27.47 17.66 13.19
CA GLY A 517 27.97 17.48 14.57
C GLY A 517 27.49 16.21 15.28
N GLU A 518 27.02 15.20 14.55
CA GLU A 518 26.49 13.93 15.10
C GLU A 518 27.45 12.76 14.79
N ASP A 519 27.64 11.85 15.75
CA ASP A 519 28.67 10.78 15.66
C ASP A 519 28.35 9.70 14.60
N ASN A 520 27.06 9.40 14.42
CA ASN A 520 26.52 8.41 13.47
C ASN A 520 26.18 9.00 12.08
N ALA A 521 26.83 10.10 11.70
CA ALA A 521 26.63 10.73 10.40
C ALA A 521 27.17 9.88 9.25
N TRP A 522 26.64 10.10 8.04
CA TRP A 522 27.11 9.42 6.83
C TRP A 522 28.54 9.82 6.48
N ARG A 523 29.45 8.84 6.45
CA ARG A 523 30.89 9.00 6.13
C ARG A 523 31.28 8.36 4.78
N GLY A 524 30.30 8.17 3.90
CA GLY A 524 30.55 7.61 2.58
C GLY A 524 31.23 8.62 1.64
N LYS A 525 31.42 8.19 0.39
CA LYS A 525 32.09 8.99 -0.64
C LYS A 525 31.32 10.25 -1.00
N LEU A 526 31.86 11.41 -0.64
CA LEU A 526 31.27 12.72 -0.91
C LEU A 526 31.51 13.15 -2.37
N TYR A 527 30.51 13.82 -2.96
CA TYR A 527 30.63 14.39 -4.30
C TYR A 527 30.33 15.88 -4.27
N SER A 528 31.19 16.66 -4.91
CA SER A 528 30.94 18.07 -5.25
C SER A 528 30.90 18.25 -6.76
N VAL A 529 29.90 18.98 -7.26
CA VAL A 529 29.75 19.26 -8.70
C VAL A 529 29.56 20.77 -8.90
N PRO A 530 30.44 21.45 -9.65
CA PRO A 530 30.24 22.82 -10.04
C PRO A 530 29.30 22.88 -11.25
N VAL A 531 28.29 23.74 -11.20
CA VAL A 531 27.21 23.78 -12.19
C VAL A 531 26.90 25.21 -12.57
N SER A 532 26.82 25.47 -13.88
CA SER A 532 26.14 26.64 -14.41
C SER A 532 24.82 26.18 -15.03
N ALA A 533 23.73 26.32 -14.27
CA ALA A 533 22.41 25.85 -14.69
C ALA A 533 21.88 26.63 -15.90
N MET A 534 22.26 27.90 -16.05
CA MET A 534 21.87 28.74 -17.21
C MET A 534 22.55 28.27 -18.49
N ASN A 535 23.83 27.89 -18.41
CA ASN A 535 24.63 27.44 -19.56
C ASN A 535 24.59 25.91 -19.77
N ALA A 536 23.81 25.18 -18.94
CA ALA A 536 23.73 23.72 -18.91
C ALA A 536 25.10 23.01 -18.74
N GLN A 537 26.11 23.69 -18.19
CA GLN A 537 27.45 23.15 -17.96
C GLN A 537 27.51 22.42 -16.61
N GLY A 538 28.12 21.24 -16.57
CA GLY A 538 28.23 20.40 -15.37
C GLY A 538 26.94 19.68 -14.94
N VAL A 539 25.79 20.01 -15.54
CA VAL A 539 24.48 19.40 -15.19
C VAL A 539 24.45 17.90 -15.51
N LYS A 540 25.08 17.49 -16.61
CA LYS A 540 25.09 16.09 -17.08
C LYS A 540 25.81 15.11 -16.15
N THR A 541 26.74 15.59 -15.31
CA THR A 541 27.48 14.72 -14.39
C THR A 541 26.72 14.45 -13.09
N ILE A 542 25.71 15.26 -12.75
CA ILE A 542 24.94 15.13 -11.51
C ILE A 542 24.17 13.80 -11.43
N PRO A 543 23.41 13.37 -12.48
CA PRO A 543 22.68 12.10 -12.44
C PRO A 543 23.61 10.89 -12.25
N GLU A 544 24.80 10.90 -12.86
CA GLU A 544 25.77 9.81 -12.71
C GLU A 544 26.23 9.67 -11.25
N LYS A 545 26.51 10.78 -10.56
CA LYS A 545 26.90 10.76 -9.14
C LYS A 545 25.74 10.32 -8.24
N ILE A 546 24.53 10.80 -8.52
CA ILE A 546 23.31 10.39 -7.80
C ILE A 546 23.08 8.89 -7.92
N VAL A 547 23.20 8.32 -9.13
CA VAL A 547 23.03 6.89 -9.35
C VAL A 547 24.04 6.09 -8.54
N ARG A 548 25.32 6.50 -8.50
CA ARG A 548 26.34 5.84 -7.66
C ARG A 548 26.01 5.90 -6.16
N LEU A 549 25.48 7.03 -5.68
CA LEU A 549 25.04 7.15 -4.28
C LEU A 549 23.83 6.25 -4.00
N LEU A 550 22.85 6.20 -4.91
CA LEU A 550 21.70 5.31 -4.79
C LEU A 550 22.12 3.83 -4.84
N GLU A 551 23.06 3.45 -5.71
CA GLU A 551 23.59 2.07 -5.77
C GLU A 551 24.20 1.64 -4.44
N GLY A 552 24.92 2.52 -3.76
CA GLY A 552 25.49 2.25 -2.43
C GLY A 552 24.48 2.07 -1.31
N ILE A 553 23.21 2.49 -1.49
CA ILE A 553 22.12 2.28 -0.52
C ILE A 553 21.47 0.90 -0.70
N TYR A 554 21.44 0.38 -1.94
CA TYR A 554 20.72 -0.84 -2.31
C TYR A 554 21.60 -2.09 -2.45
N MET A 555 22.93 -1.97 -2.30
CA MET A 555 23.85 -3.10 -2.09
C MET A 555 23.87 -3.48 -0.61
#